data_AF-A0AAN6E7D3-F1
#
_entry.id   AF-A0AAN6E7D3-F1
#
_cell.length_a   1.000
_cell.length_b   1.000
_cell.length_c   1.000
_cell.angle_alpha   90.00
_cell.angle_beta   90.00
_cell.angle_gamma   90.00
#
_symmetry.space_group_name_H-M   'P 1'
#
loop_
_entity.id
_entity.type
_entity.pdbx_description
1 polymer ?
#
loop_
_entity_poly.entity_id
_entity_poly.type
_entity_poly.pdbx_seq_one_letter_code
_entity_poly.pdbx_strand_id
1 'polypeptide(L)'
;MTTLLWAGQALKELGSGELEARLSVIEQYVDVHGKVNADNTLTTVLHDAPTKGADVLAYMLSIMRAVADDGWAIDAVCAPYTMFASEFAQATQHELPALELPVDLPASSYYTLPEFLQLVPHPSEYTVRRFIMMDFIADTVIQLEGNRKDCAKYLMQIHGLCNEDVCSVMTTAQHPEDVDPETSLVFEYMVAEVLFSFLTQLPESQFREMYYTSLAIELRKAEPQILANVLETAVDNIVARIPSMDVECSNRLSNWLAVYISNFGYQWDWAKWESAVSEQDDTPRRRFMQETLLKLVRLSYLDRIKLQLPESCVELVPVKAPTHNFKYTVQSMDERTREVS
;
A
#
# COMPACT_ATOMS: atom_id res chain seq x y z
N MET A 1 20.55 -3.83 -7.81
CA MET A 1 19.93 -5.09 -7.31
C MET A 1 18.76 -5.50 -8.18
N THR A 2 17.74 -4.67 -8.37
CA THR A 2 16.56 -4.98 -9.23
C THR A 2 16.93 -5.42 -10.66
N THR A 3 17.86 -4.74 -11.33
CA THR A 3 18.34 -5.15 -12.67
C THR A 3 19.07 -6.51 -12.66
N LEU A 4 19.74 -6.86 -11.56
CA LEU A 4 20.45 -8.13 -11.44
C LEU A 4 19.49 -9.32 -11.39
N LEU A 5 18.24 -9.10 -10.94
CA LEU A 5 17.21 -10.14 -10.98
C LEU A 5 17.06 -10.69 -12.41
N TRP A 6 17.02 -9.80 -13.41
CA TRP A 6 16.85 -10.18 -14.81
C TRP A 6 18.15 -10.51 -15.55
N ALA A 7 19.24 -9.81 -15.24
CA ALA A 7 20.50 -9.95 -15.98
C ALA A 7 21.49 -10.94 -15.33
N GLY A 8 21.23 -11.40 -14.10
CA GLY A 8 22.20 -12.15 -13.30
C GLY A 8 22.64 -13.46 -13.94
N GLN A 9 21.73 -14.19 -14.60
CA GLN A 9 22.09 -15.41 -15.33
C GLN A 9 23.11 -15.12 -16.45
N ALA A 10 22.82 -14.12 -17.29
CA ALA A 10 23.70 -13.75 -18.40
C ALA A 10 25.07 -13.24 -17.89
N LEU A 11 25.09 -12.45 -16.82
CA LEU A 11 26.33 -11.97 -16.20
C LEU A 11 27.16 -13.11 -15.58
N LYS A 12 26.50 -14.12 -14.99
CA LYS A 12 27.16 -15.30 -14.43
C LYS A 12 27.86 -16.11 -15.52
N GLU A 13 27.24 -16.24 -16.69
CA GLU A 13 27.82 -16.94 -17.85
C GLU A 13 28.99 -16.18 -18.47
N LEU A 14 28.91 -14.86 -18.58
CA LEU A 14 29.94 -14.02 -19.18
C LEU A 14 31.14 -13.76 -18.26
N GLY A 15 30.92 -13.70 -16.95
CA GLY A 15 31.95 -13.28 -15.99
C GLY A 15 31.58 -13.55 -14.54
N SER A 16 31.48 -14.83 -14.16
CA SER A 16 31.11 -15.25 -12.80
C SER A 16 31.96 -14.60 -11.70
N GLY A 17 33.29 -14.51 -11.87
CA GLY A 17 34.18 -13.92 -10.88
C GLY A 17 33.95 -12.42 -10.67
N GLU A 18 33.65 -11.68 -11.73
CA GLU A 18 33.30 -10.25 -11.62
C GLU A 18 31.93 -10.08 -10.96
N LEU A 19 30.94 -10.92 -11.32
CA LEU A 19 29.63 -10.92 -10.69
C LEU A 19 29.75 -11.19 -9.18
N GLU A 20 30.48 -12.23 -8.77
CA GLU A 20 30.73 -12.55 -7.35
C GLU A 20 31.39 -11.39 -6.60
N ALA A 21 32.40 -10.75 -7.21
CA ALA A 21 33.05 -9.57 -6.64
C ALA A 21 32.05 -8.41 -6.43
N ARG A 22 31.19 -8.14 -7.42
CA ARG A 22 30.15 -7.08 -7.31
C ARG A 22 29.07 -7.41 -6.30
N LEU A 23 28.64 -8.66 -6.21
CA LEU A 23 27.70 -9.11 -5.19
C LEU A 23 28.27 -8.92 -3.78
N SER A 24 29.54 -9.28 -3.56
CA SER A 24 30.21 -9.06 -2.28
C SER A 24 30.25 -7.58 -1.88
N VAL A 25 30.51 -6.68 -2.84
CA VAL A 25 30.47 -5.22 -2.60
C VAL A 25 29.07 -4.75 -2.21
N ILE A 26 28.02 -5.24 -2.89
CA ILE A 26 26.62 -4.91 -2.57
C ILE A 26 26.28 -5.40 -1.16
N GLU A 27 26.64 -6.63 -0.81
CA GLU A 27 26.40 -7.18 0.52
C GLU A 27 27.07 -6.39 1.63
N GLN A 28 28.34 -6.02 1.43
CA GLN A 28 29.07 -5.18 2.37
C GLN A 28 28.41 -3.80 2.53
N TYR A 29 27.97 -3.19 1.42
CA TYR A 29 27.28 -1.91 1.45
C TYR A 29 25.99 -1.99 2.27
N VAL A 30 25.15 -3.00 2.02
CA VAL A 30 23.88 -3.19 2.75
C VAL A 30 24.14 -3.48 4.23
N ASP A 31 25.13 -4.31 4.58
CA ASP A 31 25.47 -4.59 5.98
C ASP A 31 25.94 -3.34 6.74
N VAL A 32 26.80 -2.52 6.13
CA VAL A 32 27.26 -1.27 6.73
C VAL A 32 26.12 -0.28 6.89
N HIS A 33 25.31 -0.07 5.85
CA HIS A 33 24.20 0.89 5.89
C HIS A 33 23.06 0.45 6.80
N GLY A 34 22.73 -0.85 6.84
CA GLY A 34 21.73 -1.39 7.75
C GLY A 34 22.11 -1.17 9.22
N LYS A 35 23.41 -1.26 9.56
CA LYS A 35 23.91 -0.94 10.91
C LYS A 35 23.84 0.56 11.22
N VAL A 36 24.19 1.41 10.27
CA VAL A 36 24.15 2.87 10.44
C VAL A 36 22.71 3.37 10.63
N ASN A 37 21.75 2.75 9.95
CA ASN A 37 20.34 3.15 9.95
C ASN A 37 19.45 2.30 10.86
N ALA A 38 20.02 1.44 11.72
CA ALA A 38 19.26 0.47 12.51
C ALA A 38 18.18 1.11 13.41
N ASP A 39 18.43 2.31 13.92
CA ASP A 39 17.51 3.07 14.77
C ASP A 39 16.71 4.14 14.01
N ASN A 40 16.84 4.22 12.69
CA ASN A 40 16.14 5.22 11.88
C ASN A 40 14.70 4.79 11.60
N THR A 41 13.75 5.38 12.33
CA THR A 41 12.32 5.12 12.17
C THR A 41 11.57 6.25 11.46
N LEU A 42 12.28 7.25 10.91
CA LEU A 42 11.67 8.48 10.37
C LEU A 42 10.66 8.21 9.25
N THR A 43 10.87 7.14 8.48
CA THR A 43 9.99 6.73 7.36
C THR A 43 9.26 5.42 7.63
N THR A 44 9.33 4.90 8.86
CA THR A 44 8.66 3.65 9.22
C THR A 44 7.16 3.88 9.36
N VAL A 45 6.36 3.18 8.57
CA VAL A 45 4.90 3.29 8.61
C VAL A 45 4.30 2.51 9.79
N LEU A 46 4.83 1.31 10.08
CA LEU A 46 4.34 0.40 11.11
C LEU A 46 5.48 -0.04 12.02
N HIS A 47 5.41 0.32 13.30
CA HIS A 47 6.44 0.05 14.31
C HIS A 47 6.31 -1.33 15.00
N ASP A 48 5.29 -2.12 14.64
CA ASP A 48 5.08 -3.49 15.13
C ASP A 48 5.74 -4.56 14.25
N ALA A 49 6.09 -4.20 13.02
CA ALA A 49 6.78 -5.11 12.13
C ALA A 49 8.20 -5.31 12.68
N PRO A 50 8.72 -6.55 12.76
CA PRO A 50 10.14 -6.74 13.01
C PRO A 50 10.92 -5.93 11.98
N THR A 51 12.14 -5.51 12.32
CA THR A 51 13.12 -4.79 11.48
C THR A 51 13.43 -5.43 10.11
N LYS A 52 12.75 -6.54 9.78
CA LYS A 52 12.60 -7.07 8.42
C LYS A 52 11.78 -6.17 7.48
N GLY A 53 11.09 -5.15 8.01
CA GLY A 53 10.43 -4.07 7.27
C GLY A 53 10.89 -2.67 7.73
N ALA A 54 12.21 -2.45 7.80
CA ALA A 54 12.76 -1.11 8.05
C ALA A 54 13.99 -0.79 7.17
N ASP A 55 14.49 -1.78 6.40
CA ASP A 55 15.58 -1.58 5.46
C ASP A 55 15.23 -2.20 4.10
N VAL A 56 14.69 -1.36 3.21
CA VAL A 56 14.34 -1.73 1.83
C VAL A 56 15.55 -2.32 1.10
N LEU A 57 16.78 -1.91 1.42
CA LEU A 57 17.99 -2.48 0.82
C LEU A 57 18.22 -3.92 1.30
N ALA A 58 18.04 -4.19 2.59
CA ALA A 58 18.14 -5.53 3.14
C ALA A 58 17.07 -6.46 2.57
N TYR A 59 15.83 -5.96 2.41
CA TYR A 59 14.77 -6.71 1.75
C TYR A 59 15.13 -7.02 0.29
N MET A 60 15.51 -6.04 -0.51
CA MET A 60 15.94 -6.26 -1.90
C MET A 60 17.14 -7.20 -2.02
N LEU A 61 18.11 -7.12 -1.09
CA LEU A 61 19.23 -8.05 -1.03
C LEU A 61 18.75 -9.48 -0.78
N SER A 62 17.76 -9.67 0.10
CA SER A 62 17.16 -10.99 0.34
C SER A 62 16.46 -11.54 -0.90
N ILE A 63 15.75 -10.70 -1.66
CA ILE A 63 15.14 -11.09 -2.95
C ILE A 63 16.22 -11.51 -3.96
N MET A 64 17.26 -10.68 -4.10
CA MET A 64 18.35 -10.96 -5.04
C MET A 64 19.09 -12.25 -4.69
N ARG A 65 19.32 -12.51 -3.39
CA ARG A 65 19.92 -13.78 -2.92
C ARG A 65 19.03 -14.97 -3.23
N ALA A 66 17.73 -14.88 -2.96
CA ALA A 66 16.79 -15.95 -3.28
C ALA A 66 16.81 -16.29 -4.78
N VAL A 67 16.84 -15.27 -5.65
CA VAL A 67 16.96 -15.46 -7.10
C VAL A 67 18.32 -16.07 -7.46
N ALA A 68 19.43 -15.60 -6.87
CA ALA A 68 20.76 -16.14 -7.14
C ALA A 68 20.92 -17.61 -6.70
N ASP A 69 20.36 -17.98 -5.55
CA ASP A 69 20.35 -19.33 -4.99
C ASP A 69 19.54 -20.29 -5.87
N ASP A 70 18.47 -19.79 -6.51
CA ASP A 70 17.67 -20.52 -7.50
C ASP A 70 18.23 -20.40 -8.93
N GLY A 71 19.54 -20.14 -9.06
CA GLY A 71 20.22 -20.13 -10.35
C GLY A 71 19.74 -19.01 -11.28
N TRP A 72 19.33 -17.88 -10.73
CA TRP A 72 18.79 -16.71 -11.44
C TRP A 72 17.51 -16.99 -12.23
N ALA A 73 16.75 -18.02 -11.84
CA ALA A 73 15.44 -18.27 -12.40
C ALA A 73 14.41 -17.28 -11.83
N ILE A 74 13.56 -16.74 -12.71
CA ILE A 74 12.38 -15.98 -12.32
C ILE A 74 11.20 -16.52 -13.12
N ASP A 75 10.31 -17.20 -12.43
CA ASP A 75 9.14 -17.85 -13.00
C ASP A 75 7.86 -17.01 -12.84
N ALA A 76 7.98 -15.74 -12.45
CA ALA A 76 6.85 -14.86 -12.20
C ALA A 76 6.22 -14.25 -13.46
N VAL A 77 7.00 -14.01 -14.51
CA VAL A 77 6.54 -13.31 -15.72
C VAL A 77 6.87 -14.08 -16.98
N CYS A 78 6.03 -13.89 -18.00
CA CYS A 78 6.32 -14.41 -19.33
C CYS A 78 7.63 -13.78 -19.84
N ALA A 79 8.44 -14.59 -20.51
CA ALA A 79 9.67 -14.18 -21.17
C ALA A 79 9.51 -14.29 -22.70
N PRO A 80 8.81 -13.36 -23.39
CA PRO A 80 8.50 -13.50 -24.81
C PRO A 80 9.73 -13.68 -25.69
N TYR A 81 10.88 -13.15 -25.27
CA TYR A 81 12.14 -13.29 -26.00
C TYR A 81 12.59 -14.75 -26.16
N THR A 82 12.17 -15.65 -25.27
CA THR A 82 12.48 -17.08 -25.37
C THR A 82 11.85 -17.75 -26.58
N MET A 83 10.72 -17.24 -27.08
CA MET A 83 10.06 -17.72 -28.29
C MET A 83 10.87 -17.42 -29.57
N PHE A 84 11.83 -16.49 -29.49
CA PHE A 84 12.70 -16.05 -30.57
C PHE A 84 14.18 -16.35 -30.29
N ALA A 85 14.46 -17.33 -29.43
CA ALA A 85 15.81 -17.62 -28.98
C ALA A 85 16.77 -17.95 -30.14
N SER A 86 16.29 -18.62 -31.20
CA SER A 86 17.08 -18.94 -32.39
C SER A 86 17.50 -17.72 -33.20
N GLU A 87 16.60 -16.75 -33.31
CA GLU A 87 16.80 -15.50 -34.02
C GLU A 87 17.75 -14.60 -33.23
N PHE A 88 17.55 -14.49 -31.92
CA PHE A 88 18.42 -13.71 -31.04
C PHE A 88 19.82 -14.31 -30.91
N ALA A 89 19.97 -15.64 -30.96
CA ALA A 89 21.29 -16.28 -30.96
C ALA A 89 22.13 -15.93 -32.21
N GLN A 90 21.49 -15.54 -33.31
CA GLN A 90 22.15 -15.12 -34.56
C GLN A 90 22.32 -13.60 -34.65
N ALA A 91 21.69 -12.84 -33.76
CA ALA A 91 21.74 -11.39 -33.78
C ALA A 91 23.14 -10.88 -33.36
N THR A 92 23.57 -9.77 -33.97
CA THR A 92 24.82 -9.11 -33.60
C THR A 92 24.66 -8.41 -32.25
N GLN A 93 25.55 -8.70 -31.31
CA GLN A 93 25.60 -8.00 -30.02
C GLN A 93 26.32 -6.65 -30.17
N HIS A 94 25.97 -5.71 -29.30
CA HIS A 94 26.54 -4.36 -29.29
C HIS A 94 27.27 -4.10 -27.98
N GLU A 95 28.46 -3.53 -28.05
CA GLU A 95 29.17 -3.05 -26.87
C GLU A 95 28.49 -1.78 -26.32
N LEU A 96 28.29 -1.76 -25.00
CA LEU A 96 27.81 -0.56 -24.34
C LEU A 96 28.94 0.48 -24.26
N PRO A 97 28.65 1.77 -24.49
CA PRO A 97 29.65 2.81 -24.27
C PRO A 97 30.04 2.87 -22.79
N ALA A 98 31.26 3.36 -22.52
CA ALA A 98 31.66 3.63 -21.15
C ALA A 98 30.68 4.64 -20.51
N LEU A 99 30.06 4.22 -19.40
CA LEU A 99 29.13 5.06 -18.64
C LEU A 99 29.89 5.73 -17.50
N GLU A 100 30.04 7.04 -17.58
CA GLU A 100 30.52 7.85 -16.45
C GLU A 100 29.33 8.25 -15.59
N LEU A 101 29.33 7.83 -14.32
CA LEU A 101 28.31 8.24 -13.37
C LEU A 101 28.52 9.70 -13.00
N PRO A 102 27.45 10.54 -13.00
CA PRO A 102 27.56 11.91 -12.53
C PRO A 102 28.09 11.96 -11.10
N VAL A 103 29.15 12.74 -10.90
CA VAL A 103 29.64 13.12 -9.57
C VAL A 103 28.92 14.38 -9.11
N ASP A 104 28.72 14.52 -7.79
CA ASP A 104 28.07 15.68 -7.16
C ASP A 104 26.56 15.85 -7.43
N LEU A 105 25.81 14.75 -7.44
CA LEU A 105 24.34 14.81 -7.47
C LEU A 105 23.80 15.43 -6.16
N PRO A 106 22.81 16.34 -6.22
CA PRO A 106 22.17 16.85 -5.01
C PRO A 106 21.43 15.73 -4.31
N ALA A 107 21.25 15.84 -2.98
CA ALA A 107 20.54 14.83 -2.19
C ALA A 107 19.11 14.53 -2.69
N SER A 108 18.46 15.51 -3.33
CA SER A 108 17.14 15.37 -3.95
C SER A 108 17.13 14.54 -5.24
N SER A 109 18.29 14.19 -5.80
CA SER A 109 18.41 13.34 -6.99
C SER A 109 18.32 11.84 -6.67
N TYR A 110 18.33 11.46 -5.40
CA TYR A 110 18.25 10.06 -4.99
C TYR A 110 16.80 9.64 -4.84
N TYR A 111 16.43 8.58 -5.55
CA TYR A 111 15.12 7.94 -5.47
C TYR A 111 15.01 7.14 -4.16
N THR A 112 13.95 7.37 -3.40
CA THR A 112 13.60 6.53 -2.25
C THR A 112 12.68 5.42 -2.75
N LEU A 113 13.13 4.18 -2.61
CA LEU A 113 12.31 3.01 -2.93
C LEU A 113 11.12 2.93 -1.97
N PRO A 114 9.89 2.76 -2.50
CA PRO A 114 8.73 2.58 -1.65
C PRO A 114 8.84 1.27 -0.89
N GLU A 115 8.47 1.30 0.38
CA GLU A 115 8.29 0.10 1.19
C GLU A 115 6.86 -0.40 1.03
N PHE A 116 6.71 -1.66 0.63
CA PHE A 116 5.39 -2.27 0.51
C PHE A 116 4.91 -2.80 1.85
N LEU A 117 3.76 -2.31 2.30
CA LEU A 117 3.04 -2.87 3.43
C LEU A 117 2.64 -4.32 3.11
N GLN A 118 2.97 -5.22 4.02
CA GLN A 118 2.40 -6.55 4.04
C GLN A 118 1.15 -6.53 4.92
N LEU A 119 -0.01 -6.53 4.28
CA LEU A 119 -1.33 -6.56 4.90
C LEU A 119 -1.87 -7.97 4.99
N VAL A 120 -1.39 -8.86 4.12
CA VAL A 120 -1.86 -10.23 4.00
C VAL A 120 -0.65 -11.18 4.05
N PRO A 121 -0.72 -12.32 4.76
CA PRO A 121 0.35 -13.32 4.74
C PRO A 121 0.54 -13.93 3.35
N HIS A 122 1.72 -14.48 3.09
CA HIS A 122 1.99 -15.29 1.91
C HIS A 122 3.05 -16.35 2.24
N PRO A 123 3.05 -17.51 1.54
CA PRO A 123 4.13 -18.49 1.64
C PRO A 123 5.50 -17.88 1.34
N SER A 124 6.51 -18.21 2.15
CA SER A 124 7.87 -17.71 1.95
C SER A 124 8.48 -18.10 0.60
N GLU A 125 8.08 -19.24 0.05
CA GLU A 125 8.47 -19.71 -1.29
C GLU A 125 8.00 -18.78 -2.42
N TYR A 126 6.93 -17.99 -2.21
CA TYR A 126 6.43 -17.05 -3.20
C TYR A 126 6.96 -15.63 -3.03
N THR A 127 7.94 -15.41 -2.15
CA THR A 127 8.49 -14.07 -1.86
C THR A 127 9.01 -13.37 -3.13
N VAL A 128 9.73 -14.08 -3.99
CA VAL A 128 10.26 -13.54 -5.26
C VAL A 128 9.13 -13.20 -6.22
N ARG A 129 8.20 -14.15 -6.44
CA ARG A 129 7.02 -13.92 -7.30
C ARG A 129 6.22 -12.72 -6.82
N ARG A 130 5.95 -12.62 -5.51
CA ARG A 130 5.26 -11.47 -4.91
C ARG A 130 6.02 -10.17 -5.16
N PHE A 131 7.33 -10.14 -4.94
CA PHE A 131 8.14 -8.94 -5.18
C PHE A 131 8.00 -8.46 -6.63
N ILE A 132 8.15 -9.36 -7.61
CA ILE A 132 7.99 -9.02 -9.02
C ILE A 132 6.57 -8.51 -9.30
N MET A 133 5.54 -9.19 -8.83
CA MET A 133 4.14 -8.75 -9.01
C MET A 133 3.89 -7.35 -8.44
N MET A 134 4.35 -7.09 -7.22
CA MET A 134 4.22 -5.78 -6.57
C MET A 134 4.92 -4.68 -7.37
N ASP A 135 6.09 -4.97 -7.95
CA ASP A 135 6.85 -4.05 -8.80
C ASP A 135 6.07 -3.70 -10.09
N PHE A 136 5.49 -4.69 -10.77
CA PHE A 136 4.66 -4.47 -11.96
C PHE A 136 3.38 -3.66 -11.66
N ILE A 137 2.72 -3.96 -10.54
CA ILE A 137 1.53 -3.24 -10.08
C ILE A 137 1.92 -1.79 -9.76
N ALA A 138 3.00 -1.59 -9.00
CA ALA A 138 3.55 -0.29 -8.64
C ALA A 138 3.87 0.56 -9.88
N ASP A 139 4.61 0.01 -10.83
CA ASP A 139 4.95 0.68 -12.08
C ASP A 139 3.71 1.12 -12.85
N THR A 140 2.67 0.27 -12.88
CA THR A 140 1.42 0.59 -13.56
C THR A 140 0.69 1.75 -12.88
N VAL A 141 0.64 1.76 -11.55
CA VAL A 141 0.05 2.88 -10.78
C VAL A 141 0.82 4.18 -11.02
N ILE A 142 2.15 4.11 -11.14
CA ILE A 142 3.02 5.27 -11.36
C ILE A 142 2.89 5.81 -12.78
N GLN A 143 2.97 4.93 -13.78
CA GLN A 143 2.98 5.32 -15.19
C GLN A 143 1.62 5.85 -15.67
N LEU A 144 0.53 5.39 -15.07
CA LEU A 144 -0.83 5.73 -15.47
C LEU A 144 -1.54 6.70 -14.52
N GLU A 145 -0.80 7.40 -13.66
CA GLU A 145 -1.37 8.35 -12.68
C GLU A 145 -2.29 9.40 -13.33
N GLY A 146 -1.89 9.91 -14.50
CA GLY A 146 -2.66 10.90 -15.24
C GLY A 146 -4.04 10.41 -15.73
N ASN A 147 -4.30 9.10 -15.75
CA ASN A 147 -5.59 8.54 -16.11
C ASN A 147 -5.98 7.33 -15.24
N ARG A 148 -6.60 7.62 -14.08
CA ARG A 148 -7.11 6.60 -13.14
C ARG A 148 -7.99 5.51 -13.77
N LYS A 149 -8.73 5.79 -14.85
CA LYS A 149 -9.62 4.80 -15.49
C LYS A 149 -8.82 3.80 -16.30
N ASP A 150 -7.84 4.29 -17.06
CA ASP A 150 -6.91 3.42 -17.78
C ASP A 150 -6.04 2.66 -16.79
N CYS A 151 -5.54 3.32 -15.74
CA CYS A 151 -4.82 2.66 -14.66
C CYS A 151 -5.62 1.48 -14.07
N ALA A 152 -6.87 1.70 -13.66
CA ALA A 152 -7.72 0.63 -13.14
C ALA A 152 -7.90 -0.50 -14.17
N LYS A 153 -8.17 -0.17 -15.43
CA LYS A 153 -8.34 -1.16 -16.51
C LYS A 153 -7.09 -2.01 -16.72
N TYR A 154 -5.91 -1.39 -16.79
CA TYR A 154 -4.65 -2.10 -17.04
C TYR A 154 -4.21 -2.91 -15.82
N LEU A 155 -4.40 -2.39 -14.60
CA LEU A 155 -4.17 -3.15 -13.38
C LEU A 155 -4.98 -4.45 -13.37
N MET A 156 -6.27 -4.41 -13.69
CA MET A 156 -7.09 -5.63 -13.72
C MET A 156 -6.65 -6.68 -14.75
N GLN A 157 -5.74 -6.34 -15.67
CA GLN A 157 -5.27 -7.22 -16.74
C GLN A 157 -3.78 -7.59 -16.62
N ILE A 158 -3.03 -6.96 -15.72
CA ILE A 158 -1.58 -7.09 -15.67
C ILE A 158 -1.12 -8.51 -15.28
N HIS A 159 -1.93 -9.23 -14.50
CA HIS A 159 -1.68 -10.64 -14.18
C HIS A 159 -1.61 -11.51 -15.44
N GLY A 160 -2.18 -11.08 -16.57
CA GLY A 160 -2.06 -11.78 -17.86
C GLY A 160 -0.67 -11.71 -18.49
N LEU A 161 0.25 -10.91 -17.95
CA LEU A 161 1.68 -10.91 -18.31
C LEU A 161 2.48 -11.96 -17.53
N CYS A 162 1.87 -12.56 -16.51
CA CYS A 162 2.48 -13.54 -15.64
C CYS A 162 2.39 -14.94 -16.24
N ASN A 163 3.26 -15.84 -15.79
CA ASN A 163 3.11 -17.26 -16.12
C ASN A 163 1.86 -17.84 -15.42
N GLU A 164 1.38 -18.97 -15.91
CA GLU A 164 0.31 -19.73 -15.25
C GLU A 164 0.72 -20.08 -13.81
N ASP A 165 -0.26 -20.10 -12.89
CA ASP A 165 -0.08 -20.44 -11.48
C ASP A 165 0.84 -19.51 -10.65
N VAL A 166 1.15 -18.31 -11.15
CA VAL A 166 1.94 -17.30 -10.38
C VAL A 166 1.10 -16.67 -9.28
N CYS A 167 -0.15 -16.32 -9.58
CA CYS A 167 -1.10 -15.80 -8.62
C CYS A 167 -2.53 -16.26 -8.95
N SER A 168 -3.33 -16.41 -7.92
CA SER A 168 -4.77 -16.61 -8.01
C SER A 168 -5.45 -15.27 -8.26
N VAL A 169 -6.45 -15.26 -9.14
CA VAL A 169 -7.35 -14.13 -9.39
C VAL A 169 -8.71 -14.50 -8.82
N MET A 170 -9.30 -13.63 -8.02
CA MET A 170 -10.60 -13.91 -7.43
C MET A 170 -11.68 -13.94 -8.53
N THR A 171 -12.62 -14.86 -8.40
CA THR A 171 -13.79 -14.94 -9.28
C THR A 171 -15.05 -14.68 -8.48
N THR A 172 -16.10 -14.14 -9.10
CA THR A 172 -17.38 -13.88 -8.41
C THR A 172 -18.07 -15.14 -7.89
N ALA A 173 -17.61 -16.33 -8.31
CA ALA A 173 -18.12 -17.63 -7.86
C ALA A 173 -17.41 -18.15 -6.59
N GLN A 174 -16.25 -17.58 -6.24
CA GLN A 174 -15.50 -17.89 -5.03
C GLN A 174 -15.69 -16.73 -4.06
N HIS A 175 -16.05 -17.02 -2.81
CA HIS A 175 -16.02 -16.00 -1.77
C HIS A 175 -14.55 -15.65 -1.49
N PRO A 176 -14.21 -14.39 -1.14
CA PRO A 176 -12.84 -14.00 -0.77
C PRO A 176 -12.24 -14.81 0.39
N GLU A 177 -13.10 -15.43 1.18
CA GLU A 177 -12.82 -16.33 2.30
C GLU A 177 -12.53 -17.79 1.85
N ASP A 178 -12.80 -18.13 0.58
CA ASP A 178 -12.44 -19.42 -0.03
C ASP A 178 -10.99 -19.46 -0.55
N VAL A 179 -10.34 -18.30 -0.67
CA VAL A 179 -8.94 -18.18 -1.10
C VAL A 179 -8.11 -17.87 0.13
N ASP A 180 -7.45 -18.88 0.67
CA ASP A 180 -6.54 -18.70 1.80
C ASP A 180 -5.23 -18.04 1.32
N PRO A 181 -4.99 -16.76 1.66
CA PRO A 181 -3.76 -16.10 1.25
C PRO A 181 -2.51 -16.69 1.91
N GLU A 182 -2.64 -17.49 2.98
CA GLU A 182 -1.52 -18.25 3.53
C GLU A 182 -1.03 -19.35 2.59
N THR A 183 -1.80 -19.71 1.56
CA THR A 183 -1.48 -20.82 0.64
C THR A 183 -1.14 -20.37 -0.77
N SER A 184 -1.53 -19.16 -1.19
CA SER A 184 -1.29 -18.68 -2.55
C SER A 184 -1.20 -17.15 -2.62
N LEU A 185 -0.51 -16.63 -3.64
CA LEU A 185 -0.54 -15.19 -3.93
C LEU A 185 -1.89 -14.83 -4.54
N VAL A 186 -2.56 -13.83 -3.98
CA VAL A 186 -3.84 -13.35 -4.48
C VAL A 186 -3.67 -11.96 -5.08
N PHE A 187 -4.01 -11.84 -6.36
CA PHE A 187 -3.72 -10.64 -7.15
C PHE A 187 -4.35 -9.37 -6.56
N GLU A 188 -5.62 -9.44 -6.19
CA GLU A 188 -6.39 -8.28 -5.72
C GLU A 188 -5.85 -7.74 -4.38
N TYR A 189 -5.39 -8.61 -3.49
CA TYR A 189 -4.74 -8.18 -2.25
C TYR A 189 -3.41 -7.47 -2.52
N MET A 190 -2.61 -7.95 -3.48
CA MET A 190 -1.37 -7.25 -3.88
C MET A 190 -1.67 -5.85 -4.45
N VAL A 191 -2.74 -5.70 -5.25
CA VAL A 191 -3.18 -4.38 -5.73
C VAL A 191 -3.55 -3.45 -4.58
N ALA A 192 -4.30 -3.94 -3.59
CA ALA A 192 -4.65 -3.15 -2.40
C ALA A 192 -3.41 -2.79 -1.57
N GLU A 193 -2.48 -3.72 -1.39
CA GLU A 193 -1.22 -3.49 -0.68
C GLU A 193 -0.39 -2.40 -1.35
N VAL A 194 -0.20 -2.42 -2.68
CA VAL A 194 0.52 -1.34 -3.39
C VAL A 194 -0.19 0.00 -3.20
N LEU A 195 -1.52 0.03 -3.35
CA LEU A 195 -2.30 1.26 -3.19
C LEU A 195 -2.11 1.88 -1.80
N PHE A 196 -2.24 1.08 -0.74
CA PHE A 196 -2.09 1.56 0.62
C PHE A 196 -0.64 1.89 0.96
N SER A 197 0.33 1.13 0.45
CA SER A 197 1.76 1.44 0.61
C SER A 197 2.10 2.81 0.07
N PHE A 198 1.62 3.15 -1.13
CA PHE A 198 1.84 4.45 -1.73
C PHE A 198 1.09 5.57 -1.00
N LEU A 199 -0.15 5.32 -0.56
CA LEU A 199 -0.92 6.28 0.23
C LEU A 199 -0.20 6.65 1.54
N THR A 200 0.37 5.66 2.22
CA THR A 200 1.01 5.83 3.53
C THR A 200 2.53 6.02 3.44
N GLN A 201 3.09 6.18 2.25
CA GLN A 201 4.53 6.34 2.10
C GLN A 201 5.02 7.61 2.80
N LEU A 202 6.06 7.46 3.63
CA LEU A 202 6.73 8.57 4.32
C LEU A 202 8.04 8.93 3.60
N PRO A 203 8.46 10.22 3.62
CA PRO A 203 7.80 11.35 4.29
C PRO A 203 6.56 11.87 3.53
N GLU A 204 6.55 11.75 2.21
CA GLU A 204 5.46 12.17 1.35
C GLU A 204 5.07 11.02 0.41
N SER A 205 3.77 10.95 0.10
CA SER A 205 3.30 10.07 -0.96
C SER A 205 3.80 10.57 -2.31
N GLN A 206 4.15 9.65 -3.22
CA GLN A 206 4.65 9.98 -4.55
C GLN A 206 3.66 10.84 -5.35
N PHE A 207 2.37 10.62 -5.17
CA PHE A 207 1.30 11.41 -5.79
C PHE A 207 0.31 11.92 -4.76
N ARG A 208 -0.65 12.73 -5.19
CA ARG A 208 -1.67 13.28 -4.30
C ARG A 208 -2.55 12.18 -3.73
N GLU A 209 -2.87 12.21 -2.44
CA GLU A 209 -3.72 11.21 -1.77
C GLU A 209 -5.04 10.91 -2.52
N MET A 210 -5.66 11.95 -3.07
CA MET A 210 -6.91 11.84 -3.83
C MET A 210 -6.79 10.99 -5.10
N TYR A 211 -5.59 10.84 -5.68
CA TYR A 211 -5.36 9.92 -6.79
C TYR A 211 -5.65 8.48 -6.36
N TYR A 212 -5.06 8.03 -5.25
CA TYR A 212 -5.25 6.67 -4.73
C TYR A 212 -6.70 6.42 -4.31
N THR A 213 -7.39 7.40 -3.71
CA THR A 213 -8.83 7.29 -3.43
C THR A 213 -9.63 7.13 -4.71
N SER A 214 -9.34 7.95 -5.73
CA SER A 214 -10.07 7.90 -6.99
C SER A 214 -9.79 6.59 -7.75
N LEU A 215 -8.56 6.09 -7.71
CA LEU A 215 -8.17 4.82 -8.29
C LEU A 215 -8.90 3.65 -7.60
N ALA A 216 -8.94 3.63 -6.25
CA ALA A 216 -9.69 2.64 -5.49
C ALA A 216 -11.19 2.61 -5.87
N ILE A 217 -11.78 3.79 -6.11
CA ILE A 217 -13.17 3.91 -6.57
C ILE A 217 -13.34 3.32 -7.99
N GLU A 218 -12.44 3.60 -8.93
CA GLU A 218 -12.53 3.01 -10.29
C GLU A 218 -12.29 1.50 -10.26
N LEU A 219 -11.34 1.03 -9.44
CA LEU A 219 -11.08 -0.39 -9.19
C LEU A 219 -12.35 -1.08 -8.67
N ARG A 220 -12.97 -0.59 -7.59
CA ARG A 220 -14.24 -1.15 -7.10
C ARG A 220 -15.36 -1.08 -8.13
N LYS A 221 -15.42 -0.08 -9.01
CA LYS A 221 -16.43 -0.07 -10.08
C LYS A 221 -16.19 -1.16 -11.13
N ALA A 222 -14.94 -1.53 -11.37
CA ALA A 222 -14.59 -2.61 -12.30
C ALA A 222 -15.04 -3.97 -11.76
N GLU A 223 -14.72 -4.28 -10.49
CA GLU A 223 -15.14 -5.52 -9.81
C GLU A 223 -15.84 -5.24 -8.46
N PRO A 224 -17.14 -4.89 -8.46
CA PRO A 224 -17.84 -4.37 -7.28
C PRO A 224 -17.91 -5.27 -6.06
N GLN A 225 -18.01 -6.58 -6.26
CA GLN A 225 -18.11 -7.53 -5.15
C GLN A 225 -16.73 -7.87 -4.59
N ILE A 226 -15.80 -8.23 -5.49
CA ILE A 226 -14.45 -8.66 -5.14
C ILE A 226 -13.69 -7.51 -4.46
N LEU A 227 -13.59 -6.36 -5.13
CA LEU A 227 -12.75 -5.26 -4.64
C LEU A 227 -13.37 -4.48 -3.50
N ALA A 228 -14.69 -4.56 -3.29
CA ALA A 228 -15.28 -4.08 -2.04
C ALA A 228 -14.75 -4.87 -0.85
N ASN A 229 -14.81 -6.21 -0.93
CA ASN A 229 -14.37 -7.09 0.15
C ASN A 229 -12.85 -7.01 0.36
N VAL A 230 -12.06 -7.02 -0.71
CA VAL A 230 -10.59 -6.91 -0.62
C VAL A 230 -10.15 -5.61 0.04
N LEU A 231 -10.74 -4.47 -0.35
CA LEU A 231 -10.41 -3.18 0.27
C LEU A 231 -10.90 -3.11 1.73
N GLU A 232 -12.03 -3.72 2.05
CA GLU A 232 -12.52 -3.82 3.43
C GLU A 232 -11.56 -4.64 4.31
N THR A 233 -11.18 -5.84 3.87
CA THR A 233 -10.21 -6.68 4.58
C THR A 233 -8.86 -6.00 4.72
N ALA A 234 -8.37 -5.31 3.68
CA ALA A 234 -7.12 -4.57 3.75
C ALA A 234 -7.19 -3.43 4.80
N VAL A 235 -8.31 -2.69 4.84
CA VAL A 235 -8.55 -1.66 5.86
C VAL A 235 -8.61 -2.28 7.25
N ASP A 236 -9.32 -3.40 7.44
CA ASP A 236 -9.40 -4.09 8.73
C ASP A 236 -8.01 -4.52 9.23
N ASN A 237 -7.17 -5.06 8.34
CA ASN A 237 -5.79 -5.45 8.65
C ASN A 237 -4.92 -4.25 9.04
N ILE A 238 -5.11 -3.09 8.40
CA ILE A 238 -4.42 -1.86 8.79
C ILE A 238 -4.95 -1.35 10.13
N VAL A 239 -6.28 -1.35 10.33
CA VAL A 239 -6.94 -0.87 11.56
C VAL A 239 -6.50 -1.69 12.77
N ALA A 240 -6.31 -3.00 12.62
CA ALA A 240 -5.75 -3.86 13.66
C ALA A 240 -4.34 -3.44 14.10
N ARG A 241 -3.60 -2.76 13.21
CA ARG A 241 -2.22 -2.29 13.40
C ARG A 241 -2.10 -0.79 13.65
N ILE A 242 -3.21 -0.05 13.75
CA ILE A 242 -3.19 1.38 14.07
C ILE A 242 -2.39 1.73 15.33
N PRO A 243 -2.41 0.95 16.43
CA PRO A 243 -1.61 1.27 17.61
C PRO A 243 -0.10 1.37 17.36
N SER A 244 0.40 0.74 16.30
CA SER A 244 1.81 0.78 15.90
C SER A 244 2.06 1.64 14.66
N MET A 245 1.01 2.22 14.06
CA MET A 245 1.11 3.00 12.84
C MET A 245 1.52 4.44 13.12
N ASP A 246 2.35 5.01 12.24
CA ASP A 246 2.67 6.43 12.29
C ASP A 246 1.40 7.30 12.19
N VAL A 247 1.41 8.42 12.93
CA VAL A 247 0.25 9.31 13.09
C VAL A 247 -0.16 9.94 11.76
N GLU A 248 0.81 10.33 10.93
CA GLU A 248 0.52 10.91 9.62
C GLU A 248 -0.12 9.87 8.70
N CYS A 249 0.39 8.64 8.70
CA CYS A 249 -0.17 7.54 7.93
C CYS A 249 -1.61 7.19 8.36
N SER A 250 -1.87 7.15 9.67
CA SER A 250 -3.22 6.97 10.23
C SER A 250 -4.17 8.09 9.80
N ASN A 251 -3.70 9.34 9.77
CA ASN A 251 -4.49 10.47 9.30
C ASN A 251 -4.81 10.39 7.79
N ARG A 252 -3.83 10.02 6.94
CA ARG A 252 -4.02 9.79 5.50
C ARG A 252 -5.02 8.67 5.23
N LEU A 253 -4.90 7.56 5.96
CA LEU A 253 -5.85 6.46 5.88
C LEU A 253 -7.27 6.91 6.26
N SER A 254 -7.40 7.69 7.33
CA SER A 254 -8.69 8.22 7.78
C SER A 254 -9.31 9.18 6.74
N ASN A 255 -8.50 10.02 6.09
CA ASN A 255 -8.94 10.87 4.97
C ASN A 255 -9.43 10.03 3.79
N TRP A 256 -8.62 9.07 3.36
CA TRP A 256 -8.94 8.15 2.27
C TRP A 256 -10.24 7.39 2.55
N LEU A 257 -10.39 6.82 3.75
CA LEU A 257 -11.53 5.98 4.13
C LEU A 257 -12.83 6.80 4.16
N ALA A 258 -12.79 8.02 4.70
CA ALA A 258 -13.95 8.90 4.73
C ALA A 258 -14.44 9.25 3.31
N VAL A 259 -13.53 9.61 2.41
CA VAL A 259 -13.90 9.92 1.02
C VAL A 259 -14.37 8.66 0.29
N TYR A 260 -13.69 7.53 0.47
CA TYR A 260 -14.08 6.25 -0.13
C TYR A 260 -15.51 5.85 0.28
N ILE A 261 -15.81 5.79 1.58
CA ILE A 261 -17.14 5.44 2.11
C ILE A 261 -18.23 6.40 1.60
N SER A 262 -17.93 7.70 1.52
CA SER A 262 -18.89 8.70 1.02
C SER A 262 -19.34 8.46 -0.44
N ASN A 263 -18.50 7.80 -1.25
CA ASN A 263 -18.79 7.48 -2.65
C ASN A 263 -19.68 6.24 -2.82
N PHE A 264 -19.88 5.44 -1.76
CA PHE A 264 -20.67 4.21 -1.78
C PHE A 264 -21.85 4.26 -0.81
N GLY A 265 -22.47 5.44 -0.69
CA GLY A 265 -23.71 5.59 0.07
C GLY A 265 -23.55 5.49 1.58
N TYR A 266 -22.34 5.65 2.11
CA TYR A 266 -22.02 5.53 3.54
C TYR A 266 -22.24 4.12 4.12
N GLN A 267 -22.28 3.11 3.24
CA GLN A 267 -22.37 1.70 3.62
C GLN A 267 -20.98 1.16 3.94
N TRP A 268 -20.83 0.63 5.15
CA TRP A 268 -19.64 -0.01 5.68
C TRP A 268 -20.06 -0.99 6.78
N ASP A 269 -19.26 -2.00 7.07
CA ASP A 269 -19.52 -2.89 8.22
C ASP A 269 -19.14 -2.21 9.54
N TRP A 270 -20.02 -1.31 9.98
CA TRP A 270 -19.87 -0.55 11.22
C TRP A 270 -19.92 -1.44 12.48
N ALA A 271 -20.44 -2.67 12.39
CA ALA A 271 -20.53 -3.58 13.53
C ALA A 271 -19.13 -4.04 14.00
N LYS A 272 -18.15 -4.11 13.08
CA LYS A 272 -16.74 -4.40 13.43
C LYS A 272 -16.14 -3.38 14.39
N TRP A 273 -16.69 -2.16 14.44
CA TRP A 273 -16.15 -1.05 15.23
C TRP A 273 -16.71 -1.00 16.65
N GLU A 274 -17.71 -1.82 16.99
CA GLU A 274 -18.34 -1.84 18.32
C GLU A 274 -17.32 -2.15 19.43
N SER A 275 -16.35 -3.02 19.15
CA SER A 275 -15.31 -3.37 20.12
C SER A 275 -14.46 -2.16 20.53
N ALA A 276 -14.30 -1.16 19.66
CA ALA A 276 -13.55 0.04 19.95
C ALA A 276 -14.32 1.04 20.82
N VAL A 277 -15.65 0.95 20.86
CA VAL A 277 -16.49 1.78 21.76
C VAL A 277 -16.22 1.42 23.22
N SER A 278 -15.85 0.17 23.50
CA SER A 278 -15.52 -0.27 24.86
C SER A 278 -14.09 0.11 25.29
N GLU A 279 -13.28 0.67 24.38
CA GLU A 279 -11.92 1.10 24.70
C GLU A 279 -11.87 2.46 25.39
N GLN A 280 -10.76 2.73 26.07
CA GLN A 280 -10.48 4.04 26.65
C GLN A 280 -10.45 5.13 25.56
N ASP A 281 -10.89 6.34 25.91
CA ASP A 281 -11.06 7.47 24.97
C ASP A 281 -9.80 7.84 24.15
N ASP A 282 -8.61 7.55 24.69
CA ASP A 282 -7.34 7.96 24.12
C ASP A 282 -6.61 6.85 23.33
N THR A 283 -7.25 5.69 23.09
CA THR A 283 -6.60 4.65 22.28
C THR A 283 -6.48 5.09 20.81
N PRO A 284 -5.36 4.79 20.13
CA PRO A 284 -5.17 5.13 18.71
C PRO A 284 -6.31 4.63 17.82
N ARG A 285 -6.83 3.42 18.09
CA ARG A 285 -7.92 2.79 17.34
C ARG A 285 -9.24 3.57 17.50
N ARG A 286 -9.64 3.89 18.73
CA ARG A 286 -10.86 4.69 18.99
C ARG A 286 -10.74 6.08 18.37
N ARG A 287 -9.58 6.73 18.51
CA ARG A 287 -9.31 8.06 17.91
C ARG A 287 -9.39 8.03 16.39
N PHE A 288 -8.81 7.04 15.73
CA PHE A 288 -8.92 6.87 14.28
C PHE A 288 -10.38 6.75 13.82
N MET A 289 -11.20 5.97 14.53
CA MET A 289 -12.62 5.80 14.20
C MET A 289 -13.40 7.10 14.39
N GLN A 290 -13.20 7.79 15.52
CA GLN A 290 -13.82 9.10 15.80
C GLN A 290 -13.45 10.14 14.73
N GLU A 291 -12.18 10.23 14.36
CA GLU A 291 -11.71 11.17 13.32
C GLU A 291 -12.30 10.83 11.94
N THR A 292 -12.36 9.54 11.60
CA THR A 292 -12.96 9.09 10.33
C THR A 292 -14.45 9.42 10.27
N LEU A 293 -15.19 9.17 11.36
CA LEU A 293 -16.61 9.53 11.44
C LEU A 293 -16.83 11.04 11.41
N LEU A 294 -15.96 11.82 12.06
CA LEU A 294 -16.02 13.29 11.98
C LEU A 294 -15.83 13.79 10.55
N LYS A 295 -14.89 13.19 9.80
CA LYS A 295 -14.69 13.48 8.37
C LYS A 295 -15.91 13.09 7.53
N LEU A 296 -16.55 11.96 7.82
CA LEU A 296 -17.80 11.56 7.18
C LEU A 296 -18.95 12.51 7.47
N VAL A 297 -19.05 13.03 8.70
CA VAL A 297 -20.02 14.08 9.06
C VAL A 297 -19.74 15.36 8.27
N ARG A 298 -18.48 15.74 8.06
CA ARG A 298 -18.11 16.91 7.23
C ARG A 298 -18.47 16.71 5.75
N LEU A 299 -18.39 15.48 5.25
CA LEU A 299 -18.83 15.10 3.91
C LEU A 299 -20.35 14.89 3.81
N SER A 300 -21.10 15.12 4.90
CA SER A 300 -22.52 14.82 5.02
C SER A 300 -23.16 15.71 6.10
N TYR A 301 -24.06 15.17 6.91
CA TYR A 301 -24.58 15.79 8.12
C TYR A 301 -24.75 14.73 9.23
N LEU A 302 -24.70 15.17 10.49
CA LEU A 302 -24.62 14.30 11.67
C LEU A 302 -25.73 13.24 11.71
N ASP A 303 -26.97 13.64 11.47
CA ASP A 303 -28.12 12.72 11.58
C ASP A 303 -28.06 11.60 10.54
N ARG A 304 -27.56 11.89 9.32
CA ARG A 304 -27.38 10.84 8.30
C ARG A 304 -26.37 9.81 8.71
N ILE A 305 -25.24 10.25 9.28
CA ILE A 305 -24.19 9.32 9.73
C ILE A 305 -24.69 8.50 10.92
N LYS A 306 -25.37 9.12 11.89
CA LYS A 306 -25.99 8.40 13.03
C LYS A 306 -26.95 7.30 12.57
N LEU A 307 -27.72 7.53 11.51
CA LEU A 307 -28.64 6.53 10.94
C LEU A 307 -27.94 5.33 10.29
N GLN A 308 -26.66 5.44 9.91
CA GLN A 308 -25.90 4.30 9.37
C GLN A 308 -25.24 3.45 10.45
N LEU A 309 -25.06 4.00 11.65
CA LEU A 309 -24.29 3.36 12.72
C LEU A 309 -25.17 2.45 13.60
N PRO A 310 -24.63 1.34 14.11
CA PRO A 310 -25.18 0.64 15.27
C PRO A 310 -25.33 1.58 16.46
N GLU A 311 -26.31 1.32 17.34
CA GLU A 311 -26.62 2.17 18.50
C GLU A 311 -25.40 2.37 19.42
N SER A 312 -24.61 1.32 19.62
CA SER A 312 -23.34 1.31 20.34
C SER A 312 -22.33 2.32 19.76
N CYS A 313 -22.18 2.38 18.45
CA CYS A 313 -21.21 3.23 17.75
C CYS A 313 -21.61 4.71 17.68
N VAL A 314 -22.84 5.08 18.07
CA VAL A 314 -23.30 6.49 18.08
C VAL A 314 -22.49 7.35 19.05
N GLU A 315 -21.90 6.76 20.10
CA GLU A 315 -20.99 7.46 21.02
C GLU A 315 -19.71 7.98 20.33
N LEU A 316 -19.29 7.35 19.23
CA LEU A 316 -18.07 7.72 18.50
C LEU A 316 -18.24 9.00 17.68
N VAL A 317 -19.47 9.50 17.51
CA VAL A 317 -19.73 10.76 16.79
C VAL A 317 -20.04 11.91 17.76
N PRO A 318 -19.83 13.17 17.36
CA PRO A 318 -20.18 14.30 18.20
C PRO A 318 -21.65 14.27 18.65
N VAL A 319 -21.89 14.54 19.93
CA VAL A 319 -23.24 14.56 20.52
C VAL A 319 -24.14 15.56 19.81
N LYS A 320 -23.61 16.77 19.56
CA LYS A 320 -24.31 17.87 18.92
C LYS A 320 -23.78 18.12 17.51
N ALA A 321 -24.68 18.48 16.62
CA ALA A 321 -24.30 18.97 15.31
C ALA A 321 -23.42 20.23 15.45
N PRO A 322 -22.52 20.49 14.49
CA PRO A 322 -21.72 21.71 14.47
C PRO A 322 -22.66 22.93 14.49
N THR A 323 -22.69 23.63 15.62
CA THR A 323 -23.58 24.77 15.85
C THR A 323 -22.77 25.92 16.43
N HIS A 324 -23.22 27.14 16.16
CA HIS A 324 -22.60 28.35 16.68
C HIS A 324 -22.73 28.37 18.21
N ASN A 325 -21.60 28.56 18.92
CA ASN A 325 -21.61 28.78 20.36
C ASN A 325 -21.76 30.27 20.65
N PHE A 326 -23.00 30.76 20.60
CA PHE A 326 -23.31 32.15 20.94
C PHE A 326 -23.29 32.33 22.47
N LYS A 327 -22.22 32.94 22.98
CA LYS A 327 -22.02 33.27 24.40
C LYS A 327 -23.21 34.05 24.99
N TYR A 328 -23.83 34.91 24.20
CA TYR A 328 -24.96 35.75 24.58
C TYR A 328 -26.20 35.34 23.78
N THR A 329 -26.86 34.27 24.22
CA THR A 329 -28.19 33.89 23.74
C THR A 329 -29.21 34.34 24.76
N VAL A 330 -30.44 34.68 24.33
CA VAL A 330 -31.51 35.10 25.24
C VAL A 330 -31.70 34.07 26.37
N GLN A 331 -31.47 32.78 26.09
CA GLN A 331 -31.49 31.71 27.09
C GLN A 331 -30.37 31.77 28.14
N SER A 332 -29.20 32.33 27.84
CA SER A 332 -28.09 32.52 28.79
C SER A 332 -28.09 33.88 29.49
N MET A 333 -29.02 34.78 29.12
CA MET A 333 -29.19 36.09 29.74
C MET A 333 -29.96 35.96 31.06
N ASP A 334 -29.47 36.64 32.10
CA ASP A 334 -30.15 36.78 33.40
C ASP A 334 -31.53 37.44 33.20
N GLU A 335 -32.52 37.14 34.04
CA GLU A 335 -33.93 37.56 33.86
C GLU A 335 -34.05 39.06 33.63
N ARG A 336 -33.26 39.85 34.37
CA ARG A 336 -33.19 41.30 34.26
C ARG A 336 -32.77 41.80 32.87
N THR A 337 -31.99 41.03 32.11
CA THR A 337 -31.51 41.42 30.77
C THR A 337 -32.44 40.92 29.67
N ARG A 338 -33.19 39.84 29.92
CA ARG A 338 -34.26 39.37 29.03
C ARG A 338 -35.45 40.33 28.97
N GLU A 339 -35.76 41.03 30.07
CA GLU A 339 -36.91 41.95 30.13
C GLU A 339 -36.70 43.24 29.32
N VAL A 340 -35.48 43.54 28.88
CA VAL A 340 -35.12 44.82 28.22
C VAL A 340 -34.62 44.65 26.78
N SER A 341 -34.48 43.41 26.29
CA SER A 341 -34.20 43.09 24.87
C SER A 341 -35.46 42.59 24.20
#